data_AF-A0A372QC13-F1
#
_entry.id   AF-A0A372QC13-F1
#
_cell.length_a   1.000
_cell.length_b   1.000
_cell.length_c   1.000
_cell.angle_alpha   90.00
_cell.angle_beta   90.00
_cell.angle_gamma   90.00
#
_symmetry.space_group_name_H-M   'P 1'
#
loop_
_entity.id
_entity.type
_entity.pdbx_description
1 polymer ?
#
loop_
_entity_poly.entity_id
_entity_poly.type
_entity_poly.pdbx_seq_one_letter_code
_entity_poly.pdbx_strand_id
1 'polypeptide(L)'
;MDTTFFPKTVVNIDGHTVNVDELAKRFILIFITLKATWCPVCPQLLLILNYHGLKDDCPTSFCDPFDRTRSITEIPQEEIPLNRFLLRQEAFFIIICPGPVELVRQIQNDCNFSNSHFVVDENLSLATSINLRMSRNEIWPCIAHIIPETLAIHPVFFGRGPGFYGYRDLLTYLREHRLQVEDNAEKLILKAIKVETRLRKSVLTENSVENIQQQMQADQQQQEHREQIFPFELLSSIFEYLEPIEIVRSVTATSRLWRAIGLEVIIMNLKREIKIVSESLVTYPRTEDNKMPYFSRIVMLKQKNKLIGIYELEQQINYLIKIVEISQRLLVYCNVV
;
A
#
# COMPACT_ATOMS: atom_id res chain seq x y z
N MET A 1 0.28 -12.62 26.63
CA MET A 1 1.65 -12.41 26.15
C MET A 1 1.84 -10.92 26.08
N ASP A 2 2.86 -10.38 26.74
CA ASP A 2 3.11 -8.94 26.74
C ASP A 2 3.48 -8.50 25.32
N THR A 3 2.86 -7.42 24.86
CA THR A 3 3.16 -6.83 23.55
C THR A 3 4.62 -6.41 23.54
N THR A 4 5.40 -6.99 22.62
CA THR A 4 6.82 -6.69 22.46
C THR A 4 6.98 -5.69 21.33
N PHE A 5 7.84 -4.69 21.52
CA PHE A 5 8.05 -3.58 20.57
C PHE A 5 9.46 -3.62 20.01
N PHE A 6 9.59 -3.33 18.72
CA PHE A 6 10.88 -3.17 18.05
C PHE A 6 11.45 -1.78 18.35
N PRO A 7 12.78 -1.63 18.53
CA PRO A 7 13.38 -0.32 18.75
C PRO A 7 13.16 0.64 17.58
N LYS A 8 12.98 1.93 17.89
CA LYS A 8 12.80 3.00 16.88
C LYS A 8 13.98 3.13 15.91
N THR A 9 15.17 2.76 16.36
CA THR A 9 16.39 2.83 15.57
C THR A 9 17.26 1.62 15.82
N VAL A 10 17.95 1.17 14.78
CA VAL A 10 19.00 0.13 14.87
C VAL A 10 20.25 0.62 14.12
N VAL A 11 21.40 0.02 14.40
CA VAL A 11 22.64 0.29 13.65
C VAL A 11 22.87 -0.87 12.71
N ASN A 12 23.02 -0.58 11.41
CA ASN A 12 23.31 -1.60 10.42
C ASN A 12 24.79 -2.03 10.46
N ILE A 13 25.13 -3.05 9.69
CA ILE A 13 26.47 -3.65 9.61
C ILE A 13 27.56 -2.69 9.13
N ASP A 14 27.18 -1.58 8.48
CA ASP A 14 28.08 -0.54 7.99
C ASP A 14 28.19 0.65 8.98
N GLY A 15 27.55 0.55 10.15
CA GLY A 15 27.59 1.57 11.19
C GLY A 15 26.59 2.71 11.00
N HIS A 16 25.69 2.63 10.01
CA HIS A 16 24.67 3.63 9.78
C HIS A 16 23.45 3.39 10.67
N THR A 17 22.92 4.48 11.23
CA THR A 17 21.65 4.43 11.97
C THR A 17 20.49 4.30 11.00
N VAL A 18 19.67 3.28 11.21
CA VAL A 18 18.45 2.98 10.45
C VAL A 18 17.26 3.42 11.29
N ASN A 19 16.41 4.30 10.72
CA ASN A 19 15.17 4.74 11.34
C ASN A 19 14.05 3.72 11.03
N VAL A 20 13.74 2.87 12.00
CA VAL A 20 12.73 1.80 11.87
C VAL A 20 11.34 2.40 11.76
N ASP A 21 11.04 3.48 12.49
CA ASP A 21 9.72 4.13 12.47
C ASP A 21 9.40 4.72 11.08
N GLU A 22 10.36 5.39 10.44
CA GLU A 22 10.18 5.89 9.09
C GLU A 22 10.05 4.78 8.05
N LEU A 23 10.82 3.68 8.19
CA LEU A 23 10.73 2.54 7.28
C LEU A 23 9.39 1.82 7.42
N ALA A 24 8.91 1.58 8.64
CA ALA A 24 7.63 0.92 8.90
C ALA A 24 6.44 1.70 8.33
N LYS A 25 6.54 3.03 8.25
CA LYS A 25 5.51 3.88 7.63
C LYS A 25 5.48 3.78 6.11
N ARG A 26 6.58 3.36 5.47
CA ARG A 26 6.72 3.33 4.00
C ARG A 26 6.61 1.95 3.39
N PHE A 27 6.93 0.91 4.16
CA PHE A 27 7.02 -0.47 3.70
C PHE A 27 6.35 -1.40 4.70
N ILE A 28 5.95 -2.59 4.23
CA ILE A 28 5.71 -3.72 5.13
C ILE A 28 7.08 -4.13 5.69
N LEU A 29 7.42 -3.62 6.87
CA LEU A 29 8.76 -3.77 7.44
C LEU A 29 8.87 -5.13 8.13
N ILE A 30 9.60 -6.04 7.50
CA ILE A 30 9.82 -7.41 8.00
C ILE A 30 11.20 -7.48 8.64
N PHE A 31 11.31 -8.03 9.83
CA PHE A 31 12.59 -8.50 10.32
C PHE A 31 12.71 -10.02 10.24
N ILE A 32 13.91 -10.49 9.93
CA ILE A 32 14.27 -11.91 9.90
C ILE A 32 15.47 -12.09 10.82
N THR A 33 15.31 -12.85 11.90
CA THR A 33 16.44 -13.23 12.75
C THR A 33 17.11 -14.48 12.22
N LEU A 34 18.44 -14.53 12.15
CA LEU A 34 19.24 -15.73 11.90
C LEU A 34 19.71 -16.32 13.23
N LYS A 35 19.77 -17.65 13.32
CA LYS A 35 20.08 -18.34 14.57
C LYS A 35 21.46 -17.98 15.11
N ALA A 36 22.46 -18.10 14.23
CA ALA A 36 23.86 -17.83 14.47
C ALA A 36 24.60 -17.85 13.13
N THR A 37 25.81 -17.27 13.09
CA THR A 37 26.66 -17.25 11.88
C THR A 37 27.06 -18.63 11.38
N TRP A 38 27.15 -19.63 12.27
CA TRP A 38 27.48 -21.02 11.92
C TRP A 38 26.28 -21.86 11.49
N CYS A 39 25.05 -21.31 11.54
CA CYS A 39 23.85 -22.08 11.21
C CYS A 39 23.67 -22.18 9.68
N PRO A 40 23.75 -23.39 9.09
CA PRO A 40 23.75 -23.50 7.62
C PRO A 40 22.33 -23.43 7.02
N VAL A 41 21.29 -23.62 7.86
CA VAL A 41 19.87 -23.60 7.47
C VAL A 41 19.33 -22.17 7.36
N CYS A 42 19.77 -21.25 8.21
CA CYS A 42 19.17 -19.91 8.28
C CYS A 42 19.37 -19.06 7.00
N PRO A 43 20.57 -19.03 6.38
CA PRO A 43 20.78 -18.30 5.13
C PRO A 43 19.92 -18.80 3.96
N GLN A 44 19.49 -20.07 3.96
CA GLN A 44 18.67 -20.62 2.89
C GLN A 44 17.35 -19.87 2.72
N LEU A 45 16.76 -19.33 3.79
CA LEU A 45 15.55 -18.51 3.64
C LEU A 45 15.81 -17.30 2.72
N LEU A 46 16.95 -16.63 2.88
CA LEU A 46 17.28 -15.45 2.06
C LEU A 46 17.51 -15.85 0.59
N LEU A 47 18.16 -16.99 0.36
CA LEU A 47 18.35 -17.55 -0.98
C LEU A 47 17.03 -17.98 -1.63
N ILE A 48 16.12 -18.56 -0.85
CA ILE A 48 14.77 -18.92 -1.31
C ILE A 48 13.98 -17.65 -1.68
N LEU A 49 14.04 -16.60 -0.86
CA LEU A 49 13.37 -15.33 -1.18
C LEU A 49 13.96 -14.65 -2.43
N ASN A 50 15.28 -14.76 -2.66
CA ASN A 50 15.89 -14.38 -3.93
C ASN A 50 15.25 -15.14 -5.10
N TYR A 51 15.22 -16.48 -5.00
CA TYR A 51 14.60 -17.36 -6.00
C TYR A 51 13.11 -17.02 -6.25
N HIS A 52 12.38 -16.61 -5.21
CA HIS A 52 10.97 -16.24 -5.31
C HIS A 52 10.69 -14.90 -5.98
N GLY A 53 11.71 -14.08 -6.27
CA GLY A 53 11.53 -12.86 -7.07
C GLY A 53 12.22 -11.62 -6.51
N LEU A 54 12.93 -11.72 -5.38
CA LEU A 54 13.74 -10.60 -4.89
C LEU A 54 14.91 -10.29 -5.85
N LYS A 55 15.35 -11.27 -6.64
CA LYS A 55 16.34 -11.10 -7.73
C LYS A 55 15.77 -11.37 -9.11
N ASP A 56 16.42 -10.75 -10.10
CA ASP A 56 16.10 -10.91 -11.52
C ASP A 56 16.81 -12.13 -12.13
N ASP A 57 18.08 -12.33 -11.77
CA ASP A 57 18.93 -13.42 -12.28
C ASP A 57 18.95 -14.64 -11.35
N CYS A 58 17.78 -15.25 -11.15
CA CYS A 58 17.67 -16.48 -10.35
C CYS A 58 17.58 -17.73 -11.22
N PRO A 59 18.07 -18.88 -10.73
CA PRO A 59 17.89 -20.17 -11.41
C PRO A 59 16.39 -20.46 -11.55
N THR A 60 16.02 -21.30 -12.53
CA THR A 60 14.61 -21.67 -12.76
C THR A 60 14.06 -22.64 -11.71
N SER A 61 14.96 -23.32 -11.01
CA SER A 61 14.62 -24.26 -9.96
C SER A 61 15.48 -24.09 -8.71
N PHE A 62 14.93 -24.47 -7.57
CA PHE A 62 15.62 -24.51 -6.29
C PHE A 62 15.70 -25.95 -5.78
N CYS A 63 16.89 -26.35 -5.33
CA CYS A 63 17.12 -27.63 -4.67
C CYS A 63 17.59 -27.33 -3.25
N ASP A 64 16.84 -27.83 -2.26
CA ASP A 64 17.22 -27.65 -0.85
C ASP A 64 18.48 -28.49 -0.55
N PRO A 65 19.61 -27.86 -0.15
CA PRO A 65 20.85 -28.60 0.13
C PRO A 65 20.75 -29.57 1.31
N PHE A 66 19.71 -29.44 2.15
CA PHE A 66 19.44 -30.32 3.29
C PHE A 66 18.37 -31.37 3.01
N ASP A 67 17.70 -31.31 1.85
CA ASP A 67 16.74 -32.32 1.45
C ASP A 67 17.44 -33.53 0.83
N ARG A 68 17.40 -34.64 1.55
CA ARG A 68 17.99 -35.92 1.10
C ARG A 68 17.28 -36.50 -0.12
N THR A 69 16.03 -36.11 -0.38
CA THR A 69 15.27 -36.58 -1.55
C THR A 69 15.63 -35.81 -2.81
N ARG A 70 16.39 -34.70 -2.69
CA ARG A 70 16.75 -33.78 -3.78
C ARG A 70 15.51 -33.31 -4.54
N SER A 71 14.43 -33.03 -3.83
CA SER A 71 13.23 -32.50 -4.44
C SER A 71 13.54 -31.15 -5.08
N ILE A 72 13.17 -31.03 -6.34
CA ILE A 72 13.33 -29.79 -7.10
C ILE A 72 12.04 -29.01 -6.91
N THR A 73 12.16 -27.82 -6.33
CA THR A 73 11.06 -26.86 -6.25
C THR A 73 11.12 -25.95 -7.46
N GLU A 74 10.02 -25.89 -8.19
CA GLU A 74 9.80 -24.93 -9.28
C GLU A 74 8.70 -23.96 -8.88
N ILE A 75 8.90 -22.67 -9.14
CA ILE A 75 7.88 -21.65 -8.96
C ILE A 75 7.10 -21.54 -10.28
N PRO A 76 5.75 -21.61 -10.23
CA PRO A 76 4.94 -21.33 -11.41
C PRO A 76 5.28 -19.95 -11.96
N GLN A 77 5.54 -19.83 -13.26
CA GLN A 77 6.03 -18.60 -13.89
C GLN A 77 5.09 -17.40 -13.70
N GLU A 78 3.81 -17.70 -13.52
CA GLU A 78 2.75 -16.75 -13.22
C GLU A 78 2.85 -16.17 -11.79
N GLU A 79 3.48 -16.83 -10.82
CA GLU A 79 3.65 -16.26 -9.47
C GLU A 79 4.79 -15.24 -9.39
N ILE A 80 5.81 -15.41 -10.23
CA ILE A 80 7.06 -14.64 -10.16
C ILE A 80 6.82 -13.12 -10.20
N PRO A 81 5.97 -12.58 -11.09
CA PRO A 81 5.77 -11.13 -11.16
C PRO A 81 5.13 -10.55 -9.89
N LEU A 82 4.16 -11.25 -9.31
CA LEU A 82 3.52 -10.82 -8.05
C LEU A 82 4.51 -10.94 -6.89
N ASN A 83 5.17 -12.09 -6.72
CA ASN A 83 6.16 -12.26 -5.66
C ASN A 83 7.28 -11.22 -5.74
N ARG A 84 7.76 -10.92 -6.95
CA ARG A 84 8.75 -9.86 -7.19
C ARG A 84 8.24 -8.50 -6.72
N PHE A 85 7.00 -8.16 -7.06
CA PHE A 85 6.39 -6.90 -6.64
C PHE A 85 6.27 -6.83 -5.11
N LEU A 86 5.73 -7.85 -4.46
CA LEU A 86 5.58 -7.92 -3.00
C LEU A 86 6.94 -7.83 -2.28
N LEU A 87 7.94 -8.58 -2.75
CA LEU A 87 9.25 -8.65 -2.10
C LEU A 87 10.13 -7.42 -2.34
N ARG A 88 10.03 -6.77 -3.50
CA ARG A 88 10.93 -5.64 -3.87
C ARG A 88 10.32 -4.28 -3.64
N GLN A 89 9.02 -4.12 -3.83
CA GLN A 89 8.35 -2.82 -3.79
C GLN A 89 7.55 -2.63 -2.50
N GLU A 90 6.97 -3.69 -1.93
CA GLU A 90 6.12 -3.55 -0.73
C GLU A 90 6.86 -3.83 0.56
N ALA A 91 7.66 -4.90 0.60
CA ALA A 91 8.39 -5.30 1.79
C ALA A 91 9.77 -4.65 1.85
N PHE A 92 10.22 -4.33 3.06
CA PHE A 92 11.62 -3.98 3.35
C PHE A 92 12.12 -4.86 4.49
N PHE A 93 13.39 -5.29 4.44
CA PHE A 93 13.90 -6.31 5.35
C PHE A 93 14.95 -5.78 6.34
N ILE A 94 14.85 -6.19 7.61
CA ILE A 94 15.92 -6.07 8.60
C ILE A 94 16.41 -7.47 8.95
N ILE A 95 17.64 -7.82 8.59
CA ILE A 95 18.22 -9.13 8.87
C ILE A 95 19.05 -9.02 10.15
N ILE A 96 18.66 -9.73 11.21
CA ILE A 96 19.34 -9.68 12.51
C ILE A 96 20.13 -10.98 12.67
N CYS A 97 21.43 -10.92 12.89
CA CYS A 97 22.26 -12.10 13.09
C CYS A 97 23.22 -11.88 14.26
N PRO A 98 23.37 -12.86 15.18
CA PRO A 98 24.36 -12.75 16.22
C PRO A 98 25.71 -13.28 15.74
N GLY A 99 26.79 -12.72 16.26
CA GLY A 99 28.16 -13.16 16.01
C GLY A 99 29.05 -12.04 15.46
N PRO A 100 30.32 -12.36 15.15
CA PRO A 100 31.29 -11.38 14.65
C PRO A 100 30.83 -10.73 13.35
N VAL A 101 31.07 -9.42 13.24
CA VAL A 101 30.66 -8.60 12.08
C VAL A 101 31.18 -9.16 10.76
N GLU A 102 32.38 -9.73 10.73
CA GLU A 102 33.00 -10.31 9.53
C GLU A 102 32.21 -11.51 9.00
N LEU A 103 31.73 -12.37 9.90
CA LEU A 103 30.96 -13.56 9.54
C LEU A 103 29.54 -13.20 9.11
N VAL A 104 28.92 -12.19 9.73
CA VAL A 104 27.62 -11.67 9.28
C VAL A 104 27.75 -11.02 7.89
N ARG A 105 28.85 -10.28 7.65
CA ARG A 105 29.15 -9.68 6.34
C ARG A 105 29.38 -10.75 5.27
N GLN A 106 30.00 -11.87 5.62
CA GLN A 106 30.11 -13.01 4.71
C GLN A 106 28.73 -13.55 4.31
N ILE A 107 27.81 -13.76 5.27
CA ILE A 107 26.44 -14.20 4.98
C ILE A 107 25.72 -13.20 4.07
N GLN A 108 25.85 -11.90 4.34
CA GLN A 108 25.28 -10.84 3.52
C GLN A 108 25.76 -10.93 2.06
N ASN A 109 27.06 -11.10 1.86
CA ASN A 109 27.68 -11.21 0.53
C ASN A 109 27.25 -12.48 -0.19
N ASP A 110 27.25 -13.62 0.50
CA ASP A 110 26.90 -14.93 -0.05
C ASP A 110 25.43 -14.98 -0.47
N CYS A 111 24.54 -14.40 0.33
CA CYS A 111 23.13 -14.30 -0.01
C CYS A 111 22.87 -13.22 -1.06
N ASN A 112 23.66 -12.14 -1.04
CA ASN A 112 23.46 -10.94 -1.86
C ASN A 112 21.97 -10.52 -1.86
N PHE A 113 21.44 -10.27 -0.66
CA PHE A 113 20.02 -10.09 -0.39
C PHE A 113 19.64 -8.60 -0.49
N SER A 114 18.95 -8.24 -1.56
CA SER A 114 18.57 -6.85 -1.86
C SER A 114 17.50 -6.30 -0.90
N ASN A 115 17.33 -4.98 -0.92
CA ASN A 115 16.28 -4.27 -0.17
C ASN A 115 16.26 -4.58 1.34
N SER A 116 17.46 -4.58 1.93
CA SER A 116 17.62 -5.00 3.32
C SER A 116 18.71 -4.23 4.07
N HIS A 117 18.59 -4.22 5.39
CA HIS A 117 19.66 -3.85 6.32
C HIS A 117 20.06 -5.05 7.17
N PHE A 118 21.35 -5.39 7.18
CA PHE A 118 21.89 -6.37 8.12
C PHE A 118 22.24 -5.67 9.44
N VAL A 119 21.84 -6.26 10.55
CA VAL A 119 22.09 -5.79 11.92
C VAL A 119 22.83 -6.90 12.66
N VAL A 120 24.00 -6.55 13.18
CA VAL A 120 24.81 -7.45 13.98
C VAL A 120 24.39 -7.32 15.44
N ASP A 121 23.91 -8.41 16.03
CA ASP A 121 23.50 -8.46 17.43
C ASP A 121 24.45 -9.35 18.24
N GLU A 122 25.73 -9.00 18.23
CA GLU A 122 26.82 -9.82 18.78
C GLU A 122 26.62 -10.15 20.26
N ASN A 123 26.08 -9.21 21.04
CA ASN A 123 25.81 -9.37 22.48
C ASN A 123 24.38 -9.85 22.79
N LEU A 124 23.57 -10.16 21.78
CA LEU A 124 22.14 -10.51 21.90
C LEU A 124 21.28 -9.45 22.60
N SER A 125 21.72 -8.19 22.65
CA SER A 125 20.98 -7.13 23.32
C SER A 125 19.66 -6.82 22.62
N LEU A 126 19.67 -6.76 21.28
CA LEU A 126 18.47 -6.54 20.49
C LEU A 126 17.53 -7.74 20.64
N ALA A 127 18.02 -8.96 20.42
CA ALA A 127 17.26 -10.19 20.57
C ALA A 127 16.64 -10.35 21.96
N THR A 128 17.36 -9.94 23.02
CA THR A 128 16.82 -9.96 24.37
C THR A 128 15.70 -8.93 24.52
N SER A 129 15.87 -7.72 24.00
CA SER A 129 14.85 -6.66 24.08
C SER A 129 13.54 -7.03 23.36
N ILE A 130 13.63 -7.85 22.30
CA ILE A 130 12.48 -8.32 21.53
C ILE A 130 12.05 -9.76 21.87
N ASN A 131 12.50 -10.31 23.01
CA ASN A 131 12.13 -11.64 23.50
C ASN A 131 12.43 -12.81 22.54
N LEU A 132 13.47 -12.67 21.70
CA LEU A 132 13.93 -13.69 20.75
C LEU A 132 15.26 -14.33 21.12
N ARG A 133 15.83 -14.03 22.29
CA ARG A 133 17.04 -14.74 22.76
C ARG A 133 16.72 -16.21 23.01
N MET A 134 17.39 -17.11 22.29
CA MET A 134 17.20 -18.56 22.44
C MET A 134 18.20 -19.15 23.45
N SER A 135 19.47 -18.73 23.38
CA SER A 135 20.51 -19.23 24.27
C SER A 135 21.58 -18.15 24.54
N ARG A 136 22.76 -18.56 25.01
CA ARG A 136 23.85 -17.61 25.29
C ARG A 136 24.33 -16.88 24.04
N ASN A 137 24.34 -17.55 22.89
CA ASN A 137 24.92 -17.08 21.63
C ASN A 137 23.97 -17.25 20.43
N GLU A 138 22.69 -17.53 20.66
CA GLU A 138 21.74 -17.85 19.60
C GLU A 138 20.44 -17.05 19.74
N ILE A 139 19.90 -16.64 18.59
CA ILE A 139 18.57 -16.03 18.46
C ILE A 139 17.59 -17.08 17.94
N TRP A 140 16.33 -17.03 18.37
CA TRP A 140 15.25 -17.81 17.78
C TRP A 140 15.03 -17.38 16.33
N PRO A 141 15.12 -18.29 15.35
CA PRO A 141 14.70 -18.02 13.98
C PRO A 141 13.26 -17.54 13.93
N CYS A 142 13.03 -16.35 13.39
CA CYS A 142 11.73 -15.73 13.32
C CYS A 142 11.63 -14.88 12.05
N ILE A 143 10.42 -14.81 11.51
CA ILE A 143 9.98 -13.80 10.54
C ILE A 143 8.85 -13.04 11.23
N ALA A 144 8.95 -11.72 11.29
CA ALA A 144 7.91 -10.91 11.89
C ALA A 144 7.76 -9.56 11.20
N HIS A 145 6.53 -9.06 11.21
CA HIS A 145 6.19 -7.72 10.76
C HIS A 145 6.28 -6.72 11.91
N ILE A 146 6.88 -5.56 11.66
CA ILE A 146 6.90 -4.43 12.58
C ILE A 146 5.71 -3.53 12.22
N ILE A 147 4.70 -3.49 13.07
CA ILE A 147 3.49 -2.71 12.83
C ILE A 147 3.84 -1.21 12.83
N PRO A 148 3.42 -0.44 11.80
CA PRO A 148 3.65 1.00 11.74
C PRO A 148 3.08 1.72 12.96
N GLU A 149 3.64 2.90 13.28
CA GLU A 149 3.25 3.81 14.39
C GLU A 149 3.53 3.29 15.81
N THR A 150 3.23 2.02 16.07
CA THR A 150 3.39 1.37 17.37
C THR A 150 4.74 0.66 17.52
N LEU A 151 5.32 0.21 16.40
CA LEU A 151 6.46 -0.71 16.35
C LEU A 151 6.20 -2.04 17.07
N ALA A 152 4.94 -2.40 17.27
CA ALA A 152 4.59 -3.69 17.84
C ALA A 152 5.01 -4.82 16.90
N ILE A 153 5.54 -5.89 17.46
CA ILE A 153 6.01 -7.04 16.70
C ILE A 153 4.84 -8.00 16.50
N HIS A 154 4.50 -8.24 15.23
CA HIS A 154 3.55 -9.26 14.81
C HIS A 154 4.30 -10.45 14.19
N PRO A 155 4.38 -11.59 14.89
CA PRO A 155 5.08 -12.74 14.34
C PRO A 155 4.35 -13.32 13.14
N VAL A 156 5.09 -13.53 12.04
CA VAL A 156 4.60 -14.21 10.84
C VAL A 156 4.95 -15.69 10.91
N PHE A 157 6.15 -16.02 11.40
CA PHE A 157 6.61 -17.39 11.49
C PHE A 157 7.70 -17.57 12.54
N PHE A 158 7.73 -18.74 13.19
CA PHE A 158 8.72 -19.13 14.19
C PHE A 158 9.39 -20.46 13.88
N GLY A 159 10.69 -20.52 14.14
CA GLY A 159 11.51 -21.69 13.91
C GLY A 159 11.92 -21.82 12.44
N ARG A 160 12.93 -22.66 12.18
CA ARG A 160 13.37 -23.06 10.83
C ARG A 160 14.04 -24.43 10.90
N GLY A 161 13.93 -25.21 9.84
CA GLY A 161 14.58 -26.51 9.68
C GLY A 161 14.74 -26.88 8.21
N PRO A 162 15.47 -27.98 7.89
CA PRO A 162 15.52 -28.54 6.54
C PRO A 162 14.11 -28.73 5.95
N GLY A 163 13.87 -28.23 4.73
CA GLY A 163 12.56 -28.23 4.09
C GLY A 163 11.51 -27.28 4.68
N PHE A 164 11.84 -26.52 5.74
CA PHE A 164 10.88 -25.69 6.48
C PHE A 164 11.50 -24.33 6.87
N TYR A 165 11.37 -23.35 5.98
CA TYR A 165 12.03 -22.04 6.11
C TYR A 165 11.11 -20.85 6.44
N GLY A 166 9.78 -21.02 6.36
CA GLY A 166 8.79 -19.95 6.62
C GLY A 166 8.54 -18.98 5.47
N TYR A 167 9.15 -19.19 4.30
CA TYR A 167 8.96 -18.32 3.14
C TYR A 167 7.52 -18.33 2.61
N ARG A 168 6.80 -19.46 2.73
CA ARG A 168 5.40 -19.58 2.31
C ARG A 168 4.51 -18.70 3.18
N ASP A 169 4.70 -18.76 4.50
CA ASP A 169 3.98 -17.94 5.46
C ASP A 169 4.23 -16.45 5.21
N LEU A 170 5.48 -16.06 4.94
CA LEU A 170 5.82 -14.70 4.56
C LEU A 170 5.12 -14.26 3.25
N LEU A 171 5.19 -15.05 2.19
CA LEU A 171 4.55 -14.69 0.92
C LEU A 171 3.02 -14.63 1.05
N THR A 172 2.41 -15.57 1.79
CA THR A 172 0.99 -15.53 2.10
C THR A 172 0.63 -14.28 2.90
N TYR A 173 1.42 -13.94 3.93
CA TYR A 173 1.21 -12.74 4.73
C TYR A 173 1.23 -11.46 3.88
N LEU A 174 2.25 -11.31 3.01
CA LEU A 174 2.34 -10.15 2.11
C LEU A 174 1.15 -10.08 1.14
N ARG A 175 0.75 -11.23 0.57
CA ARG A 175 -0.43 -11.30 -0.32
C ARG A 175 -1.71 -10.91 0.41
N GLU A 176 -1.95 -11.46 1.59
CA GLU A 176 -3.15 -11.18 2.39
C GLU A 176 -3.21 -9.72 2.83
N HIS A 177 -2.07 -9.15 3.25
CA HIS A 177 -1.97 -7.74 3.60
C HIS A 177 -2.33 -6.85 2.40
N ARG A 178 -1.77 -7.13 1.21
CA ARG A 178 -2.10 -6.40 -0.02
C ARG A 178 -3.59 -6.54 -0.38
N LEU A 179 -4.14 -7.75 -0.32
CA LEU A 179 -5.55 -8.02 -0.60
C LEU A 179 -6.48 -7.24 0.34
N GLN A 180 -6.12 -7.12 1.62
CA GLN A 180 -6.91 -6.36 2.59
C GLN A 180 -6.95 -4.87 2.28
N VAL A 181 -5.81 -4.27 1.91
CA VAL A 181 -5.74 -2.85 1.50
C VAL A 181 -6.57 -2.62 0.24
N GLU A 182 -6.48 -3.50 -0.75
CA GLU A 182 -7.23 -3.38 -2.00
C GLU A 182 -8.74 -3.60 -1.83
N ASP A 183 -9.18 -4.52 -0.95
CA ASP A 183 -10.60 -4.71 -0.62
C ASP A 183 -11.19 -3.45 0.05
N ASN A 184 -10.42 -2.78 0.91
CA ASN A 184 -10.80 -1.49 1.48
C ASN A 184 -10.89 -0.40 0.41
N ALA A 185 -9.94 -0.37 -0.53
CA ALA A 185 -9.94 0.56 -1.66
C ALA A 185 -11.17 0.36 -2.56
N GLU A 186 -11.52 -0.89 -2.88
CA GLU A 186 -12.69 -1.23 -3.70
C GLU A 186 -13.98 -0.76 -3.04
N LYS A 187 -14.16 -1.06 -1.74
CA LYS A 187 -15.33 -0.58 -0.97
C LYS A 187 -15.45 0.95 -1.01
N LEU A 188 -14.32 1.65 -0.89
CA LEU A 188 -14.27 3.11 -0.99
C LEU A 188 -14.63 3.60 -2.39
N ILE A 189 -14.10 2.98 -3.45
CA ILE A 189 -14.43 3.29 -4.84
C ILE A 189 -15.94 3.16 -5.08
N LEU A 190 -16.56 2.05 -4.64
CA LEU A 190 -18.00 1.84 -4.76
C LEU A 190 -18.81 2.91 -4.01
N LYS A 191 -18.35 3.34 -2.83
CA LYS A 191 -18.95 4.45 -2.08
C LYS A 191 -18.81 5.77 -2.86
N ALA A 192 -17.63 6.04 -3.41
CA ALA A 192 -17.32 7.25 -4.17
C ALA A 192 -18.17 7.36 -5.44
N ILE A 193 -18.34 6.28 -6.21
CA ILE A 193 -19.21 6.23 -7.40
C ILE A 193 -20.68 6.55 -7.04
N LYS A 194 -21.17 6.05 -5.91
CA LYS A 194 -22.53 6.38 -5.42
C LYS A 194 -22.68 7.88 -5.11
N VAL A 195 -21.65 8.48 -4.51
CA VAL A 195 -21.62 9.92 -4.21
C VAL A 195 -21.56 10.75 -5.49
N GLU A 196 -20.68 10.39 -6.44
CA GLU A 196 -20.58 11.03 -7.76
C GLU A 196 -21.94 11.02 -8.49
N THR A 197 -22.63 9.87 -8.49
CA THR A 197 -23.94 9.72 -9.12
C THR A 197 -24.99 10.65 -8.50
N ARG A 198 -24.97 10.81 -7.18
CA ARG A 198 -25.88 11.74 -6.47
C ARG A 198 -25.56 13.20 -6.80
N LEU A 199 -24.28 13.57 -6.81
CA LEU A 199 -23.85 14.94 -7.15
C LEU A 199 -24.29 15.33 -8.56
N ARG A 200 -24.09 14.43 -9.54
CA ARG A 200 -24.56 14.65 -10.91
C ARG A 200 -26.08 14.87 -10.99
N LYS A 201 -26.87 14.12 -10.21
CA LYS A 201 -28.32 14.32 -10.16
C LYS A 201 -28.67 15.71 -9.61
N SER A 202 -27.98 16.18 -8.56
CA SER A 202 -28.19 17.53 -8.01
C SER A 202 -27.86 18.63 -9.04
N VAL A 203 -26.76 18.51 -9.79
CA VAL A 203 -26.42 19.46 -10.87
C VAL A 203 -27.50 19.50 -11.95
N LEU A 204 -28.02 18.34 -12.36
CA LEU A 204 -29.12 18.28 -13.35
C LEU A 204 -30.39 18.97 -12.83
N THR A 205 -30.70 18.86 -11.53
CA THR A 205 -31.82 19.58 -10.91
C THR A 205 -31.59 21.08 -10.93
N GLU A 206 -30.40 21.57 -10.58
CA GLU A 206 -30.08 23.00 -10.61
C GLU A 206 -30.18 23.59 -12.03
N ASN A 207 -29.62 22.92 -13.03
CA ASN A 207 -29.68 23.35 -14.44
C ASN A 207 -31.12 23.29 -15.01
N SER A 208 -31.95 22.35 -14.55
CA SER A 208 -33.36 22.28 -14.98
C SER A 208 -34.20 23.44 -14.45
N VAL A 209 -33.91 23.94 -13.24
CA VAL A 209 -34.58 25.12 -12.67
C VAL A 209 -34.12 26.40 -13.36
N GLU A 210 -32.85 26.49 -13.78
CA GLU A 210 -32.37 27.61 -14.61
C GLU A 210 -33.05 27.63 -15.98
N ASN A 211 -33.21 26.49 -16.66
CA ASN A 211 -33.94 26.45 -17.93
C ASN A 211 -35.41 26.87 -17.77
N ILE A 212 -36.05 26.55 -16.64
CA ILE A 212 -37.42 26.99 -16.34
C ILE A 212 -37.46 28.49 -16.00
N GLN A 213 -36.51 29.02 -15.24
CA GLN A 213 -36.44 30.45 -14.92
C GLN A 213 -36.04 31.30 -16.14
N GLN A 214 -35.16 30.81 -17.00
CA GLN A 214 -34.81 31.46 -18.26
C GLN A 214 -35.94 31.38 -19.28
N GLN A 215 -36.75 30.31 -19.29
CA GLN A 215 -37.99 30.29 -20.08
C GLN A 215 -39.06 31.24 -19.52
N MET A 216 -39.19 31.37 -18.20
CA MET A 216 -40.09 32.33 -17.57
C MET A 216 -39.61 33.80 -17.71
N GLN A 217 -38.30 34.03 -17.81
CA GLN A 217 -37.70 35.35 -18.06
C GLN A 217 -37.57 35.68 -19.55
N ALA A 218 -37.56 34.69 -20.45
CA ALA A 218 -37.60 34.93 -21.90
C ALA A 218 -38.96 35.51 -22.36
N ASP A 219 -40.02 35.36 -21.56
CA ASP A 219 -41.30 36.07 -21.76
C ASP A 219 -41.30 37.50 -21.17
N GLN A 220 -40.24 37.92 -20.46
CA GLN A 220 -40.08 39.28 -19.96
C GLN A 220 -38.63 39.77 -20.05
N GLN A 221 -38.37 40.44 -21.18
CA GLN A 221 -37.32 41.41 -21.45
C GLN A 221 -35.99 40.90 -22.03
N GLN A 222 -35.75 41.40 -23.23
CA GLN A 222 -34.48 41.43 -23.94
C GLN A 222 -33.47 42.33 -23.20
N GLN A 223 -32.22 41.89 -23.28
CA GLN A 223 -30.97 42.66 -23.35
C GLN A 223 -30.25 43.11 -22.06
N GLU A 224 -28.92 42.90 -22.13
CA GLU A 224 -27.82 43.60 -21.43
C GLU A 224 -27.44 43.16 -20.02
N HIS A 225 -26.74 42.03 -19.93
CA HIS A 225 -25.38 41.93 -19.34
C HIS A 225 -24.90 40.49 -19.55
N ARG A 226 -23.94 40.25 -20.46
CA ARG A 226 -23.17 38.99 -20.40
C ARG A 226 -22.26 39.10 -19.19
N GLU A 227 -22.70 38.54 -18.06
CA GLU A 227 -21.84 38.33 -16.89
C GLU A 227 -20.53 37.68 -17.38
N GLN A 228 -19.40 38.23 -16.93
CA GLN A 228 -18.09 37.63 -17.18
C GLN A 228 -18.08 36.25 -16.53
N ILE A 229 -18.29 35.21 -17.34
CA ILE A 229 -18.12 33.83 -16.93
C ILE A 229 -16.64 33.66 -16.58
N PHE A 230 -16.35 33.47 -15.30
CA PHE A 230 -15.00 33.15 -14.85
C PHE A 230 -14.51 31.88 -15.58
N PRO A 231 -13.29 31.83 -16.12
CA PRO A 231 -12.81 30.68 -16.87
C PRO A 231 -12.81 29.42 -15.99
N PHE A 232 -13.42 28.35 -16.50
CA PHE A 232 -13.56 27.06 -15.80
C PHE A 232 -12.20 26.50 -15.36
N GLU A 233 -11.15 26.76 -16.14
CA GLU A 233 -9.77 26.34 -15.91
C GLU A 233 -9.13 27.04 -14.70
N LEU A 234 -9.45 28.33 -14.52
CA LEU A 234 -8.96 29.12 -13.39
C LEU A 234 -9.67 28.69 -12.10
N LEU A 235 -10.98 28.40 -12.18
CA LEU A 235 -11.75 27.91 -11.05
C LEU A 235 -11.37 26.49 -10.67
N SER A 236 -11.15 25.59 -11.64
CA SER A 236 -10.59 24.27 -11.37
C SER A 236 -9.26 24.36 -10.65
N SER A 237 -8.36 25.27 -11.07
CA SER A 237 -7.09 25.50 -10.40
C SER A 237 -7.29 26.04 -8.98
N ILE A 238 -8.17 27.02 -8.78
CA ILE A 238 -8.47 27.58 -7.45
C ILE A 238 -9.02 26.48 -6.53
N PHE A 239 -10.00 25.70 -6.96
CA PHE A 239 -10.58 24.61 -6.17
C PHE A 239 -9.64 23.42 -5.94
N GLU A 240 -8.64 23.21 -6.79
CA GLU A 240 -7.58 22.21 -6.58
C GLU A 240 -6.69 22.56 -5.37
N TYR A 241 -6.58 23.84 -5.00
CA TYR A 241 -5.79 24.32 -3.85
C TYR A 241 -6.63 24.73 -2.62
N LEU A 242 -7.96 24.84 -2.75
CA LEU A 242 -8.84 25.28 -1.65
C LEU A 242 -9.31 24.09 -0.79
N GLU A 243 -8.43 23.60 0.08
CA GLU A 243 -8.77 22.58 1.08
C GLU A 243 -9.55 23.06 2.34
N PRO A 244 -9.86 24.35 2.59
CA PRO A 244 -10.86 24.67 3.61
C PRO A 244 -12.25 24.53 2.99
N ILE A 245 -12.98 23.49 3.41
CA ILE A 245 -14.43 23.29 3.21
C ILE A 245 -15.24 24.59 3.31
N GLU A 246 -14.80 25.52 4.15
CA GLU A 246 -15.42 26.84 4.34
C GLU A 246 -15.40 27.70 3.08
N ILE A 247 -14.36 27.60 2.26
CA ILE A 247 -14.23 28.35 1.01
C ILE A 247 -15.14 27.74 -0.05
N VAL A 248 -15.15 26.40 -0.18
CA VAL A 248 -16.09 25.71 -1.09
C VAL A 248 -17.54 26.01 -0.70
N ARG A 249 -17.86 26.02 0.60
CA ARG A 249 -19.16 26.44 1.10
C ARG A 249 -19.48 27.89 0.75
N SER A 250 -18.53 28.80 0.96
CA SER A 250 -18.74 30.22 0.68
C SER A 250 -18.98 30.45 -0.81
N VAL A 251 -18.19 29.82 -1.68
CA VAL A 251 -18.34 29.95 -3.13
C VAL A 251 -19.65 29.32 -3.62
N THR A 252 -20.00 28.12 -3.17
CA THR A 252 -21.27 27.46 -3.56
C THR A 252 -22.52 28.11 -2.93
N ALA A 253 -22.35 28.96 -1.91
CA ALA A 253 -23.42 29.79 -1.35
C ALA A 253 -23.62 31.11 -2.09
N THR A 254 -22.63 31.61 -2.84
CA THR A 254 -22.66 32.93 -3.48
C THR A 254 -23.78 33.08 -4.51
N SER A 255 -23.91 32.11 -5.43
CA SER A 255 -24.98 32.09 -6.44
C SER A 255 -25.23 30.67 -6.94
N ARG A 256 -26.34 30.48 -7.67
CA ARG A 256 -26.65 29.20 -8.33
C ARG A 256 -25.60 28.82 -9.39
N LEU A 257 -25.15 29.78 -10.19
CA LEU A 257 -24.07 29.58 -11.16
C LEU A 257 -22.77 29.12 -10.47
N TRP A 258 -22.38 29.78 -9.38
CA TRP A 258 -21.19 29.40 -8.60
C TRP A 258 -21.32 28.03 -7.94
N ARG A 259 -22.54 27.64 -7.57
CA ARG A 259 -22.86 26.32 -7.05
C ARG A 259 -22.71 25.25 -8.13
N ALA A 260 -23.28 25.45 -9.32
CA ALA A 260 -23.16 24.54 -10.45
C ALA A 260 -21.69 24.31 -10.83
N ILE A 261 -20.90 25.39 -10.97
CA ILE A 261 -19.48 25.29 -11.29
C ILE A 261 -18.71 24.54 -10.20
N GLY A 262 -18.93 24.86 -8.92
CA GLY A 262 -18.26 24.18 -7.81
C GLY A 262 -18.59 22.67 -7.76
N LEU A 263 -19.84 22.31 -8.03
CA LEU A 263 -20.26 20.91 -8.10
C LEU A 263 -19.60 20.17 -9.28
N GLU A 264 -19.51 20.78 -10.47
CA GLU A 264 -18.86 20.18 -11.63
C GLU A 264 -17.36 19.91 -11.38
N VAL A 265 -16.64 20.86 -10.79
CA VAL A 265 -15.22 20.70 -10.45
C VAL A 265 -15.03 19.54 -9.46
N ILE A 266 -15.90 19.43 -8.45
CA ILE A 266 -15.82 18.35 -7.46
C ILE A 266 -16.16 16.99 -8.06
N ILE A 267 -17.15 16.93 -8.96
CA ILE A 267 -17.44 15.72 -9.73
C ILE A 267 -16.22 15.33 -10.58
N MET A 268 -15.57 16.28 -11.24
CA MET A 268 -14.37 16.03 -12.05
C MET A 268 -13.23 15.48 -11.18
N ASN A 269 -12.94 16.10 -10.04
CA ASN A 269 -11.89 15.66 -9.12
C ASN A 269 -12.22 14.28 -8.53
N LEU A 270 -13.45 14.05 -8.09
CA LEU A 270 -13.89 12.76 -7.58
C LEU A 270 -13.73 11.65 -8.61
N LYS A 271 -14.12 11.88 -9.88
CA LYS A 271 -13.88 10.92 -10.98
C LYS A 271 -12.41 10.63 -11.20
N ARG A 272 -11.59 11.68 -11.20
CA ARG A 272 -10.15 11.60 -11.42
C ARG A 272 -9.53 10.68 -10.37
N GLU A 273 -9.86 10.90 -9.09
CA GLU A 273 -9.33 10.11 -7.99
C GLU A 273 -9.88 8.68 -7.96
N ILE A 274 -11.19 8.49 -8.24
CA ILE A 274 -11.74 7.14 -8.43
C ILE A 274 -10.92 6.37 -9.47
N LYS A 275 -10.62 7.01 -10.60
CA LYS A 275 -9.84 6.40 -11.67
C LYS A 275 -8.40 6.08 -11.23
N ILE A 276 -7.74 7.02 -10.56
CA ILE A 276 -6.36 6.84 -10.07
C ILE A 276 -6.27 5.63 -9.12
N VAL A 277 -7.15 5.56 -8.11
CA VAL A 277 -7.14 4.44 -7.16
C VAL A 277 -7.51 3.13 -7.87
N SER A 278 -8.51 3.14 -8.75
CA SER A 278 -8.94 1.94 -9.49
C SER A 278 -7.85 1.37 -10.40
N GLU A 279 -7.09 2.24 -11.07
CA GLU A 279 -5.98 1.84 -11.94
C GLU A 279 -4.73 1.37 -11.17
N SER A 280 -4.66 1.63 -9.86
CA SER A 280 -3.55 1.26 -8.98
C SER A 280 -3.74 -0.09 -8.28
N LEU A 281 -4.94 -0.69 -8.39
CA LEU A 281 -5.22 -2.01 -7.84
C LEU A 281 -4.57 -3.10 -8.71
N VAL A 282 -3.89 -4.04 -8.07
CA VAL A 282 -3.12 -5.11 -8.69
C VAL A 282 -3.90 -6.44 -8.67
N THR A 283 -4.87 -6.59 -7.76
CA THR A 283 -5.76 -7.75 -7.67
C THR A 283 -7.21 -7.34 -8.00
N TYR A 284 -7.72 -7.75 -9.16
CA TYR A 284 -9.10 -7.40 -9.62
C TYR A 284 -10.20 -8.08 -8.74
N PRO A 285 -11.52 -7.76 -8.76
CA PRO A 285 -12.45 -8.04 -7.67
C PRO A 285 -13.19 -9.37 -7.75
N ARG A 286 -13.46 -9.97 -6.57
CA ARG A 286 -14.11 -11.29 -6.30
C ARG A 286 -15.43 -11.43 -7.06
N THR A 287 -15.58 -12.52 -7.83
CA THR A 287 -16.89 -12.91 -8.38
C THR A 287 -17.75 -13.57 -7.29
N GLU A 288 -19.07 -13.47 -7.41
CA GLU A 288 -20.08 -13.87 -6.40
C GLU A 288 -19.99 -15.33 -5.94
N ASP A 289 -19.38 -16.23 -6.72
CA ASP A 289 -19.37 -17.67 -6.44
C ASP A 289 -18.31 -18.16 -5.44
N ASN A 290 -17.51 -17.27 -4.85
CA ASN A 290 -16.50 -17.58 -3.81
C ASN A 290 -15.49 -18.71 -4.17
N LYS A 291 -15.49 -19.16 -5.43
CA LYS A 291 -14.52 -20.08 -6.02
C LYS A 291 -13.59 -19.25 -6.92
N MET A 292 -12.57 -18.66 -6.32
CA MET A 292 -11.46 -18.12 -7.10
C MET A 292 -10.52 -19.26 -7.51
N PRO A 293 -10.21 -19.46 -8.81
CA PRO A 293 -9.06 -20.25 -9.21
C PRO A 293 -7.77 -19.47 -8.91
N TYR A 294 -6.74 -20.18 -8.47
CA TYR A 294 -5.49 -19.71 -7.87
C TYR A 294 -4.65 -18.70 -8.71
N PHE A 295 -5.00 -18.40 -9.97
CA PHE A 295 -4.08 -17.75 -10.93
C PHE A 295 -4.66 -16.69 -11.90
N SER A 296 -5.95 -16.36 -11.90
CA SER A 296 -6.52 -15.47 -12.93
C SER A 296 -6.47 -13.95 -12.66
N ARG A 297 -5.69 -13.48 -11.68
CA ARG A 297 -5.72 -12.07 -11.18
C ARG A 297 -4.46 -11.24 -11.31
N ILE A 298 -3.52 -11.66 -12.14
CA ILE A 298 -2.53 -10.79 -12.78
C ILE A 298 -3.24 -10.01 -13.88
N VAL A 299 -4.39 -9.38 -13.59
CA VAL A 299 -5.08 -8.54 -14.58
C VAL A 299 -4.22 -7.29 -14.74
N MET A 300 -3.30 -7.42 -15.68
CA MET A 300 -2.55 -6.37 -16.34
C MET A 300 -1.41 -5.72 -15.53
N LEU A 301 -0.36 -6.49 -15.25
CA LEU A 301 1.02 -5.98 -15.35
C LEU A 301 1.39 -5.47 -16.77
N LYS A 302 0.40 -5.23 -17.66
CA LYS A 302 0.59 -4.59 -18.96
C LYS A 302 0.90 -3.10 -18.85
N GLN A 303 0.80 -2.51 -17.65
CA GLN A 303 1.23 -1.14 -17.40
C GLN A 303 2.30 -1.13 -16.30
N LYS A 304 3.52 -1.65 -16.60
CA LYS A 304 4.69 -1.61 -15.70
C LYS A 304 4.91 -0.22 -15.06
N ASN A 305 4.46 0.85 -15.70
CA ASN A 305 4.61 2.23 -15.24
C ASN A 305 3.55 2.70 -14.22
N LYS A 306 2.64 1.83 -13.75
CA LYS A 306 1.59 2.18 -12.78
C LYS A 306 1.55 1.33 -11.51
N LEU A 307 2.49 0.42 -11.31
CA LEU A 307 2.56 -0.34 -10.07
C LEU A 307 3.04 0.57 -8.95
N ILE A 308 2.22 0.72 -7.92
CA ILE A 308 2.55 1.49 -6.72
C ILE A 308 2.50 0.58 -5.50
N GLY A 309 3.41 0.78 -4.55
CA GLY A 309 3.44 0.06 -3.29
C GLY A 309 2.24 0.39 -2.40
N ILE A 310 2.08 -0.37 -1.32
CA ILE A 310 0.96 -0.17 -0.38
C ILE A 310 0.96 1.24 0.20
N TYR A 311 2.13 1.79 0.56
CA TYR A 311 2.20 3.14 1.11
C TYR A 311 1.62 4.19 0.14
N GLU A 312 2.03 4.17 -1.12
CA GLU A 312 1.48 5.10 -2.12
C GLU A 312 0.00 4.86 -2.36
N LEU A 313 -0.45 3.61 -2.39
CA LEU A 313 -1.87 3.26 -2.52
C LEU A 313 -2.68 3.80 -1.35
N GLU A 314 -2.20 3.67 -0.12
CA GLU A 314 -2.85 4.23 1.08
C GLU A 314 -2.92 5.75 1.04
N GLN A 315 -1.88 6.43 0.54
CA GLN A 315 -1.95 7.89 0.33
C GLN A 315 -3.06 8.27 -0.67
N GLN A 316 -3.18 7.54 -1.79
CA GLN A 316 -4.25 7.77 -2.76
C GLN A 316 -5.64 7.47 -2.18
N ILE A 317 -5.78 6.39 -1.40
CA ILE A 317 -7.01 6.03 -0.69
C ILE A 317 -7.39 7.15 0.29
N ASN A 318 -6.45 7.64 1.11
CA ASN A 318 -6.68 8.71 2.07
C ASN A 318 -7.11 10.01 1.39
N TYR A 319 -6.52 10.34 0.24
CA TYR A 319 -6.94 11.47 -0.55
C TYR A 319 -8.36 11.31 -1.10
N LEU A 320 -8.70 10.13 -1.64
CA LEU A 320 -10.06 9.82 -2.07
C LEU A 320 -11.09 9.90 -0.92
N ILE A 321 -10.73 9.45 0.29
CA ILE A 321 -11.58 9.58 1.49
C ILE A 321 -11.93 11.06 1.72
N LYS A 322 -10.94 11.95 1.72
CA LYS A 322 -11.16 13.39 1.91
C LYS A 322 -12.11 13.97 0.87
N ILE A 323 -11.91 13.67 -0.42
CA ILE A 323 -12.79 14.17 -1.48
C ILE A 323 -14.21 13.62 -1.33
N VAL A 324 -14.36 12.34 -0.97
CA VAL A 324 -15.67 11.74 -0.70
C VAL A 324 -16.38 12.44 0.46
N GLU A 325 -15.68 12.76 1.54
CA GLU A 325 -16.25 13.48 2.68
C GLU A 325 -16.71 14.90 2.31
N ILE A 326 -15.88 15.64 1.57
CA ILE A 326 -16.23 16.97 1.04
C ILE A 326 -17.48 16.88 0.16
N SER A 327 -17.49 15.92 -0.76
CA SER A 327 -18.59 15.66 -1.68
C SER A 327 -19.90 15.33 -0.96
N GLN A 328 -19.83 14.53 0.11
CA GLN A 328 -20.99 14.17 0.93
C GLN A 328 -21.56 15.37 1.68
N ARG A 329 -20.71 16.24 2.24
CA ARG A 329 -21.16 17.46 2.93
C ARG A 329 -21.85 18.42 1.98
N LEU A 330 -21.36 18.55 0.75
CA LEU A 330 -22.01 19.39 -0.27
C LEU A 330 -23.36 18.86 -0.70
N LEU A 331 -23.51 17.53 -0.83
CA LEU A 331 -24.82 16.93 -1.09
C LEU A 331 -25.86 17.27 -0.02
N VAL A 332 -25.44 17.33 1.25
CA VAL A 332 -26.35 17.77 2.33
C VAL A 332 -26.74 19.23 2.12
N TYR A 333 -25.78 20.10 1.80
CA TYR A 333 -26.05 21.53 1.58
C TYR A 333 -26.96 21.78 0.38
N CYS A 334 -26.73 21.14 -0.76
CA CYS A 334 -27.53 21.30 -1.97
C CYS A 334 -28.97 20.77 -1.82
N ASN A 335 -29.20 19.79 -0.94
CA ASN A 335 -30.53 19.22 -0.68
C ASN A 335 -31.27 19.90 0.49
N VAL A 336 -30.67 20.88 1.16
CA VAL A 336 -31.35 21.74 2.15
C VAL A 336 -31.77 23.03 1.45
N VAL A 337 -32.85 22.94 0.66
CA VAL A 337 -33.72 24.06 0.26
C VAL A 337 -35.16 23.57 0.27
#